data_AF-A0A0C9X0U1-F1
#
_entry.id   AF-A0A0C9X0U1-F1
#
_cell.length_a   1.000
_cell.length_b   1.000
_cell.length_c   1.000
_cell.angle_alpha   90.00
_cell.angle_beta   90.00
_cell.angle_gamma   90.00
#
_symmetry.space_group_name_H-M   'P 1'
#
loop_
_entity.id
_entity.type
_entity.pdbx_description
1 polymer ?
#
loop_
_entity_poly.entity_id
_entity_poly.type
_entity_poly.pdbx_seq_one_letter_code
_entity_poly.pdbx_strand_id
1 'polypeptide(L)' 'AVSKVNFLGVYAKAHARAFTKENILATFRKMGMVPFNPDVITEVMMAPSLETSVSTRLPLKLASPVQEIVD' A
#
# COMPACT_ATOMS: atom_id res chain seq x y z
N ALA A 1 -8.85 4.85 -28.76
CA ALA A 1 -8.66 3.90 -27.65
C ALA A 1 -7.16 3.64 -27.42
N VAL A 2 -6.75 3.46 -26.17
CA VAL A 2 -5.38 3.02 -25.82
C VAL A 2 -5.28 1.50 -25.96
N SER A 3 -4.19 0.99 -26.52
CA SER A 3 -3.93 -0.44 -26.74
C SER A 3 -2.49 -0.79 -26.37
N LYS A 4 -2.17 -2.09 -26.26
CA LYS A 4 -0.79 -2.55 -26.00
C LYS A 4 0.22 -2.07 -27.06
N VAL A 5 -0.25 -1.80 -28.28
CA VAL A 5 0.58 -1.34 -29.40
C VAL A 5 0.90 0.16 -29.28
N ASN A 6 -0.04 0.97 -28.79
CA ASN A 6 0.11 2.44 -28.77
C ASN A 6 0.38 3.04 -27.38
N PHE A 7 0.21 2.27 -26.30
CA PHE A 7 0.32 2.76 -24.92
C PHE A 7 1.67 3.42 -24.65
N LEU A 8 2.77 2.76 -25.02
CA LEU A 8 4.11 3.30 -24.76
C LEU A 8 4.34 4.64 -25.47
N GLY A 9 3.82 4.83 -26.68
CA GLY A 9 3.94 6.08 -27.41
C GLY A 9 3.18 7.24 -26.75
N VAL A 10 2.01 6.96 -26.16
CA VAL A 10 1.23 7.95 -25.41
C VAL A 10 1.86 8.21 -24.03
N TYR A 11 2.18 7.14 -23.30
CA TYR A 11 2.75 7.21 -21.95
C TYR A 11 4.11 7.89 -21.94
N ALA A 12 5.03 7.55 -22.85
CA ALA A 12 6.40 8.10 -22.83
C ALA A 12 6.41 9.63 -22.91
N LYS A 13 5.54 10.22 -23.76
CA LYS A 13 5.42 11.67 -23.89
C LYS A 13 4.87 12.32 -22.64
N ALA A 14 3.85 11.72 -22.03
CA ALA A 14 3.27 12.22 -20.78
C ALA A 14 4.26 12.08 -19.61
N HIS A 15 4.92 10.92 -19.50
CA HIS A 15 5.94 10.62 -18.51
C HIS A 15 7.09 11.62 -18.58
N ALA A 16 7.67 11.85 -19.76
CA ALA A 16 8.76 12.80 -19.94
C ALA A 16 8.38 14.22 -19.49
N ARG A 17 7.13 14.66 -19.72
CA ARG A 17 6.63 15.96 -19.26
C ARG A 17 6.39 16.00 -17.76
N ALA A 18 5.96 14.89 -17.17
CA ALA A 18 5.69 14.77 -15.73
C ALA A 18 6.96 14.53 -14.90
N PHE A 19 8.06 14.11 -15.52
CA PHE A 19 9.34 13.80 -14.87
C PHE A 19 10.12 15.09 -14.53
N THR A 20 9.53 15.95 -13.71
CA THR A 20 10.12 17.20 -13.23
C THR A 20 10.60 17.04 -11.79
N LYS A 21 11.57 17.87 -11.40
CA LYS A 21 12.08 17.90 -10.02
C LYS A 21 10.95 18.18 -9.02
N GLU A 22 10.04 19.08 -9.37
CA GLU A 22 8.92 19.50 -8.54
C GLU A 22 7.97 18.33 -8.27
N ASN A 23 7.63 17.55 -9.30
CA ASN A 23 6.75 16.39 -9.15
C ASN A 23 7.41 15.26 -8.35
N ILE A 24 8.71 15.05 -8.56
CA ILE A 24 9.49 14.08 -7.79
C ILE A 24 9.47 14.47 -6.30
N LEU A 25 9.87 15.71 -5.97
CA LEU A 25 9.88 16.20 -4.59
C LEU A 25 8.48 16.25 -3.96
N ALA A 26 7.45 16.62 -4.71
CA ALA A 26 6.07 16.60 -4.23
C ALA A 26 5.63 15.18 -3.86
N THR A 27 6.07 14.16 -4.59
CA THR A 27 5.80 12.76 -4.27
C THR A 27 6.48 12.34 -2.97
N PHE A 28 7.77 12.63 -2.80
CA PHE A 28 8.48 12.34 -1.54
C PHE A 28 7.84 13.01 -0.33
N ARG A 29 7.40 14.27 -0.47
CA ARG A 29 6.69 14.99 0.58
C ARG A 29 5.32 14.36 0.86
N LYS A 30 4.57 14.00 -0.18
CA LYS A 30 3.25 13.37 -0.02
C LYS A 30 3.34 12.01 0.67
N MET A 31 4.40 11.25 0.41
CA MET A 31 4.68 9.97 1.07
C MET A 31 5.26 10.12 2.49
N GLY A 32 5.47 11.35 2.97
CA GLY A 32 6.08 11.60 4.28
C GLY A 32 7.52 11.12 4.39
N MET A 33 8.24 10.99 3.27
CA MET A 33 9.64 10.53 3.28
C MET A 33 10.61 11.69 3.55
N VAL A 34 10.48 12.77 2.77
CA VAL A 34 11.36 13.95 2.87
C VAL A 34 10.53 15.25 2.76
N PRO A 35 10.45 16.05 3.84
CA PRO A 35 10.88 15.70 5.20
C PRO A 35 10.13 14.48 5.73
N PHE A 36 10.74 13.75 6.67
CA PHE A 36 10.09 12.60 7.29
C PHE A 36 8.85 13.03 8.07
N ASN A 37 7.72 12.41 7.78
CA ASN A 37 6.45 12.64 8.45
C ASN A 37 5.71 11.29 8.64
N PRO A 38 5.72 10.71 9.85
CA PRO A 38 5.07 9.44 10.13
C PRO A 38 3.54 9.52 10.12
N ASP A 39 2.96 10.72 10.31
CA ASP A 39 1.51 10.92 10.39
C ASP A 39 0.78 10.65 9.05
N VAL A 40 1.55 10.50 7.96
CA VAL A 40 1.03 10.17 6.63
C VAL A 40 0.54 8.73 6.56
N ILE A 41 1.09 7.83 7.39
CA ILE A 41 0.70 6.41 7.44
C ILE A 41 -0.33 6.23 8.56
N THR A 42 -1.58 5.94 8.19
CA THR A 42 -2.64 5.70 9.16
C THR A 42 -2.70 4.24 9.60
N GLU A 43 -3.30 3.95 10.76
CA GLU A 43 -3.48 2.57 11.25
C GLU A 43 -4.26 1.70 10.25
N VAL A 44 -5.25 2.30 9.57
CA VAL A 44 -6.03 1.63 8.52
C VAL A 44 -5.13 1.20 7.35
N MET A 45 -4.17 2.03 6.94
CA MET A 45 -3.20 1.68 5.89
C MET A 45 -2.27 0.53 6.30
N MET A 46 -2.06 0.32 7.61
CA MET A 46 -1.22 -0.73 8.17
C MET A 46 -1.94 -2.07 8.34
N ALA A 47 -3.26 -2.13 8.11
CA ALA A 47 -4.06 -3.33 8.32
C ALA A 47 -4.85 -3.80 7.07
N PRO A 48 -4.25 -3.83 5.85
CA PRO A 48 -4.98 -4.14 4.62
C PRO A 48 -5.53 -5.57 4.58
N SER A 49 -4.95 -6.47 5.39
CA SER A 49 -5.38 -7.85 5.47
C SER A 49 -6.72 -8.03 6.19
N LEU A 50 -7.16 -7.09 7.02
CA LEU A 50 -8.39 -7.25 7.83
C LEU A 50 -9.60 -7.60 6.96
N GLU A 51 -9.80 -6.89 5.85
CA GLU A 51 -10.92 -7.10 4.92
C GLU A 51 -10.91 -8.48 4.25
N THR A 52 -9.73 -9.02 3.99
CA THR A 52 -9.55 -10.31 3.29
C THR A 52 -9.26 -11.47 4.24
N SER A 53 -9.00 -11.18 5.51
CA SER A 53 -8.64 -12.18 6.50
C SER A 53 -9.88 -12.97 6.89
N VAL A 54 -9.77 -14.29 6.81
CA VAL A 54 -10.80 -15.18 7.32
C VAL A 54 -10.40 -15.57 8.74
N SER A 55 -11.02 -14.95 9.72
CA SER A 55 -10.89 -15.36 11.12
C SER A 55 -11.76 -16.59 11.38
N THR A 56 -11.28 -17.77 10.99
CA THR A 56 -11.93 -19.03 11.33
C THR A 56 -11.48 -19.49 12.71
N ARG A 57 -12.42 -19.74 13.62
CA ARG A 57 -12.14 -20.55 14.81
C ARG A 57 -11.93 -21.99 14.34
N LEU A 58 -10.78 -22.57 14.66
CA LEU A 58 -10.58 -24.00 14.45
C LEU A 58 -11.67 -24.76 15.22
N PRO A 59 -12.41 -25.68 14.57
CA PRO A 59 -13.42 -26.49 15.25
C PRO A 59 -12.79 -27.42 16.30
N LEU A 60 -11.46 -27.55 16.30
CA LEU A 60 -10.69 -28.36 17.22
C LEU A 60 -9.78 -27.46 18.05
N LYS A 61 -9.79 -27.67 19.37
CA LYS A 61 -8.83 -27.05 20.28
C LYS A 61 -7.44 -27.60 19.90
N LEU A 62 -6.60 -26.77 19.28
CA LEU A 62 -5.22 -27.15 19.00
C LEU A 62 -4.53 -27.48 20.33
N ALA A 63 -3.82 -28.59 20.39
CA ALA A 63 -2.91 -28.92 21.49
C ALA A 63 -1.66 -28.02 21.39
N SER A 64 -1.86 -26.71 21.41
CA SER A 64 -0.78 -25.73 21.46
C SER A 64 -0.34 -25.55 22.91
N PRO A 65 0.96 -25.50 23.20
CA PRO A 65 1.47 -25.07 24.51
C PRO A 65 1.18 -23.59 24.78
N VAL A 66 0.81 -22.80 23.76
CA VAL A 66 0.36 -21.41 23.89
C VAL A 66 -1.15 -21.36 23.71
N GLN A 67 -1.88 -21.00 24.77
CA GLN A 67 -3.32 -20.78 24.77
C GLN A 67 -3.60 -19.29 24.96
N GLU A 68 -4.55 -18.76 24.20
CA GLU A 68 -5.10 -17.42 24.44
C GLU A 68 -5.85 -17.42 25.78
N ILE A 69 -5.53 -16.46 26.66
CA ILE A 69 -6.28 -16.21 27.88
C ILE A 69 -7.40 -15.25 27.47
N VAL A 70 -8.65 -15.71 27.56
CA VAL A 70 -9.83 -14.91 27.27
C VAL A 70 -10.46 -14.52 28.62
N ASP A 71 -10.54 -13.22 28.90
CA ASP A 71 -11.34 -12.63 29.98
C ASP A 71 -12.83 -12.48 29.58
#